data_AF-A0AA90YZ94-F1
#
_entry.id   AF-A0AA90YZ94-F1
#
_cell.length_a   1.000
_cell.length_b   1.000
_cell.length_c   1.000
_cell.angle_alpha   90.00
_cell.angle_beta   90.00
_cell.angle_gamma   90.00
#
_symmetry.space_group_name_H-M   'P 1'
#
loop_
_entity.id
_entity.type
_entity.pdbx_description
1 polymer ?
#
loop_
_entity_poly.entity_id
_entity_poly.type
_entity_poly.pdbx_seq_one_letter_code
_entity_poly.pdbx_strand_id
1 'polypeptide(L)'
;MMTTPKRTPLHSLHVELGGKMVDFAGWEMPVQYPLGIMGEHKQCREKAALFDVSHMGQVILRGENVGEKLEALCPQAYATLKEGKARYGFFSNAEGGIMDDLIVSNAGDHYFVVVNAALRHQDIPH
;
A
#
# COMPACT_ATOMS: atom_id res chain seq x y z
N MET A 1 -8.44 16.09 18.42
CA MET A 1 -9.76 15.97 17.77
C MET A 1 -9.71 14.76 16.85
N MET A 2 -10.66 13.83 16.94
CA MET A 2 -10.70 12.71 15.98
C MET A 2 -11.08 13.28 14.60
N THR A 3 -10.16 13.20 13.65
CA THR A 3 -10.37 13.65 12.27
C THR A 3 -11.34 12.70 11.58
N THR A 4 -12.29 13.22 10.82
CA THR A 4 -13.19 12.40 10.00
C THR A 4 -12.38 11.55 9.02
N PRO A 5 -12.58 10.21 8.98
CA PRO A 5 -11.85 9.35 8.06
C PRO A 5 -12.17 9.70 6.60
N LYS A 6 -11.18 9.52 5.72
CA LYS A 6 -11.29 9.76 4.27
C LYS A 6 -12.05 8.63 3.58
N ARG A 7 -12.56 8.88 2.38
CA ARG A 7 -13.29 7.89 1.56
C ARG A 7 -12.51 7.52 0.31
N THR A 8 -12.50 6.24 -0.04
CA THR A 8 -11.97 5.78 -1.33
C THR A 8 -12.94 6.13 -2.47
N PRO A 9 -12.48 6.13 -3.74
CA PRO A 9 -13.38 6.32 -4.89
C PRO A 9 -14.52 5.31 -4.97
N LEU A 10 -14.34 4.11 -4.40
CA LEU A 10 -15.32 3.03 -4.40
C LEU A 10 -16.21 3.01 -3.15
N HIS A 11 -16.12 4.01 -2.26
CA HIS A 11 -16.88 4.03 -1.00
C HIS A 11 -18.38 3.79 -1.18
N SER A 12 -19.02 4.48 -2.15
CA SER A 12 -20.46 4.31 -2.39
C SER A 12 -20.83 2.88 -2.78
N LEU A 13 -19.97 2.22 -3.58
CA LEU A 13 -20.16 0.82 -3.97
C LEU A 13 -20.02 -0.11 -2.77
N HIS A 14 -19.08 0.16 -1.86
CA HIS A 14 -18.93 -0.62 -0.63
C HIS A 14 -20.20 -0.57 0.23
N VAL A 15 -20.79 0.63 0.38
CA VAL A 15 -22.05 0.80 1.14
C VAL A 15 -23.21 0.08 0.43
N GLU A 16 -23.32 0.21 -0.89
CA GLU A 16 -24.35 -0.47 -1.69
C GLU A 16 -24.29 -2.00 -1.54
N LEU A 17 -23.09 -2.57 -1.52
CA LEU A 17 -22.86 -4.02 -1.37
C LEU A 17 -22.98 -4.51 0.09
N GLY A 18 -23.35 -3.64 1.04
CA GLY A 18 -23.52 -4.00 2.44
C GLY A 18 -22.20 -4.15 3.21
N GLY A 19 -21.15 -3.48 2.76
CA GLY A 19 -19.86 -3.42 3.45
C GLY A 19 -19.99 -2.77 4.83
N LYS A 20 -19.47 -3.45 5.85
CA LYS A 20 -19.34 -2.89 7.20
C LYS A 20 -18.15 -1.94 7.25
N MET A 21 -18.43 -0.64 7.16
CA MET A 21 -17.39 0.40 7.13
C MET A 21 -16.79 0.65 8.53
N VAL A 22 -15.47 0.75 8.60
CA VAL A 22 -14.70 1.08 9.82
C VAL A 22 -13.64 2.11 9.51
N ASP A 23 -13.18 2.84 10.53
CA ASP A 23 -11.96 3.64 10.42
C ASP A 23 -10.75 2.70 10.44
N PHE A 24 -10.07 2.63 9.28
CA PHE A 24 -8.83 1.91 9.10
C PHE A 24 -7.76 2.88 8.58
N ALA A 25 -6.79 3.20 9.43
CA ALA A 25 -5.70 4.13 9.10
C ALA A 25 -6.17 5.51 8.61
N GLY A 26 -7.29 6.02 9.15
CA GLY A 26 -7.86 7.31 8.75
C GLY A 26 -8.68 7.24 7.45
N TRP A 27 -9.12 6.05 7.04
CA TRP A 27 -9.99 5.81 5.89
C TRP A 27 -11.22 4.98 6.29
N GLU A 28 -12.38 5.30 5.72
CA GLU A 28 -13.58 4.45 5.78
C GLU A 28 -13.39 3.26 4.84
N MET A 29 -13.06 2.09 5.40
CA MET A 29 -12.80 0.85 4.66
C MET A 29 -13.80 -0.25 5.05
N PRO A 30 -14.23 -1.12 4.11
CA PRO A 30 -15.09 -2.25 4.41
C PRO A 30 -14.30 -3.37 5.11
N VAL A 31 -14.64 -3.68 6.37
CA VAL A 31 -13.98 -4.77 7.12
C VAL A 31 -14.53 -6.16 6.75
N GLN A 32 -15.80 -6.22 6.31
CA GLN A 32 -16.47 -7.41 5.80
C GLN A 32 -17.75 -7.02 5.06
N TYR A 33 -18.28 -7.93 4.25
CA TYR A 33 -19.55 -7.91 3.53
C TYR A 33 -20.52 -8.95 4.13
N PRO A 34 -21.76 -9.10 3.61
CA PRO A 34 -22.76 -10.00 4.19
C PRO A 34 -22.35 -11.48 4.29
N LEU A 35 -21.38 -11.92 3.49
CA LEU A 35 -20.82 -13.28 3.56
C LEU A 35 -20.01 -13.54 4.85
N GLY A 36 -19.50 -12.46 5.47
CA GLY A 36 -18.70 -12.49 6.69
C GLY A 36 -17.25 -12.89 6.46
N ILE A 37 -16.38 -12.51 7.42
CA ILE A 37 -14.91 -12.68 7.35
C ILE A 37 -14.49 -14.11 6.94
N MET A 38 -15.08 -15.14 7.56
CA MET A 38 -14.71 -16.52 7.26
C MET A 38 -15.09 -16.95 5.85
N GLY A 39 -16.26 -16.53 5.38
CA GLY A 39 -16.73 -16.87 4.04
C GLY A 39 -15.94 -16.12 2.96
N GLU A 40 -15.60 -14.85 3.20
CA GLU A 40 -14.72 -14.06 2.32
C GLU A 40 -13.30 -14.63 2.24
N HIS A 41 -12.74 -15.03 3.37
CA HIS A 41 -11.43 -15.67 3.41
C HIS A 41 -11.41 -16.95 2.57
N LYS A 42 -12.42 -17.81 2.76
CA LYS A 42 -12.57 -19.05 1.99
C LYS A 42 -12.72 -18.76 0.50
N GLN A 43 -13.55 -17.78 0.13
CA GLN A 43 -13.75 -17.34 -1.25
C GLN A 43 -12.44 -16.86 -1.89
N CYS A 44 -11.61 -16.10 -1.17
CA CYS A 44 -10.30 -15.65 -1.64
C CYS A 44 -9.33 -16.81 -1.91
N ARG A 45 -9.38 -17.87 -1.08
CA ARG A 45 -8.48 -19.03 -1.19
C ARG A 45 -8.92 -20.03 -2.24
N GLU A 46 -10.22 -20.26 -2.37
CA GLU A 46 -10.77 -21.33 -3.21
C GLU A 46 -11.23 -20.83 -4.57
N LYS A 47 -11.44 -19.53 -4.74
CA LYS A 47 -11.94 -18.91 -5.97
C LYS A 47 -11.19 -17.62 -6.27
N ALA A 48 -11.89 -16.50 -6.32
CA ALA A 48 -11.35 -15.17 -6.53
C ALA A 48 -12.04 -14.19 -5.59
N ALA A 49 -11.29 -13.20 -5.13
CA ALA A 49 -11.75 -12.08 -4.33
C ALA A 49 -11.15 -10.78 -4.88
N LEU A 50 -11.89 -9.68 -4.70
CA LEU A 50 -11.44 -8.34 -5.06
C LEU A 50 -11.25 -7.53 -3.78
N PHE A 51 -10.13 -6.82 -3.70
CA PHE A 51 -9.80 -5.97 -2.57
C PHE A 51 -9.66 -4.53 -3.06
N ASP A 52 -10.37 -3.60 -2.41
CA ASP A 52 -10.10 -2.17 -2.61
C ASP A 52 -8.90 -1.77 -1.74
N VAL A 53 -7.75 -1.60 -2.38
CA VAL A 53 -6.50 -1.14 -1.74
C VAL A 53 -6.18 0.33 -2.08
N SER A 54 -7.18 1.10 -2.54
CA SER A 54 -6.97 2.48 -3.01
C SER A 54 -6.53 3.47 -1.92
N HIS A 55 -6.65 3.07 -0.65
CA HIS A 55 -6.20 3.85 0.52
C HIS A 55 -4.67 3.85 0.70
N MET A 56 -3.96 2.87 0.12
CA MET A 56 -2.50 2.79 0.14
C MET A 56 -1.85 4.00 -0.54
N GLY A 57 -0.65 4.36 -0.11
CA GLY A 57 0.14 5.39 -0.78
C GLY A 57 0.76 4.85 -2.07
N GLN A 58 0.74 5.66 -3.13
CA GLN A 58 1.32 5.33 -4.42
C GLN A 58 2.22 6.48 -4.86
N VAL A 59 3.47 6.18 -5.21
CA VAL A 59 4.48 7.16 -5.60
C VAL A 59 5.16 6.72 -6.88
N ILE A 60 5.30 7.64 -7.83
CA ILE A 60 6.09 7.44 -9.04
C ILE A 60 7.40 8.21 -8.89
N LEU A 61 8.51 7.49 -8.98
CA LEU A 61 9.86 8.04 -8.89
C LEU A 61 10.51 8.02 -10.27
N ARG A 62 10.86 9.21 -10.76
CA ARG A 62 11.56 9.42 -12.03
C ARG A 62 12.82 10.24 -11.78
N GLY A 63 13.85 9.97 -12.59
CA GLY A 63 15.11 10.69 -12.56
C GLY A 63 16.29 9.76 -12.68
N GLU A 64 17.48 10.32 -12.53
CA GLU A 64 18.73 9.57 -12.58
C GLU A 64 18.97 8.82 -11.26
N ASN A 65 19.46 7.59 -11.37
CA ASN A 65 19.93 6.75 -10.27
C ASN A 65 18.88 6.54 -9.17
N VAL A 66 17.61 6.37 -9.54
CA VAL A 66 16.50 6.17 -8.58
C VAL A 66 16.73 4.92 -7.74
N GLY A 67 17.22 3.83 -8.34
CA GLY A 67 17.52 2.60 -7.62
C GLY A 67 18.57 2.79 -6.53
N GLU A 68 19.68 3.45 -6.84
CA GLU A 68 20.74 3.76 -5.88
C GLU A 68 20.29 4.72 -4.79
N LYS A 69 19.45 5.71 -5.12
CA LYS A 69 18.88 6.62 -4.11
C LYS A 69 17.93 5.89 -3.16
N LEU A 70 17.13 4.96 -3.67
CA LEU A 70 16.28 4.11 -2.82
C LEU A 70 17.12 3.19 -1.92
N GLU A 71 18.27 2.70 -2.39
CA GLU A 71 19.21 1.91 -1.58
C GLU A 71 19.79 2.68 -0.40
N ALA A 72 19.81 4.02 -0.45
CA ALA A 72 20.22 4.85 0.70
C ALA A 72 19.13 4.97 1.78
N LEU A 73 17.87 4.68 1.43
CA LEU A 73 16.71 4.78 2.33
C LEU A 73 16.24 3.40 2.83
N CYS A 74 16.47 2.37 2.02
CA CYS A 74 16.04 1.01 2.28
C CYS A 74 17.20 0.03 2.09
N PRO A 75 17.38 -0.96 2.98
CA PRO A 75 18.45 -1.95 2.87
C PRO A 75 18.11 -3.05 1.84
N GLN A 76 17.83 -2.67 0.59
CA GLN A 76 17.45 -3.56 -0.51
C GLN A 76 18.02 -3.08 -1.85
N ALA A 77 18.57 -3.98 -2.67
CA ALA A 77 19.31 -3.62 -3.88
C ALA A 77 18.44 -3.25 -5.11
N TYR A 78 17.81 -2.07 -5.13
CA TYR A 78 16.91 -1.65 -6.22
C TYR A 78 17.59 -1.28 -7.54
N ALA A 79 18.87 -0.90 -7.56
CA ALA A 79 19.58 -0.59 -8.81
C ALA A 79 19.68 -1.82 -9.74
N THR A 80 19.64 -3.02 -9.15
CA THR A 80 19.65 -4.30 -9.88
C THR A 80 18.26 -4.89 -10.11
N LEU A 81 17.20 -4.19 -9.70
CA LEU A 81 15.82 -4.65 -9.91
C LEU A 81 15.47 -4.56 -11.39
N LYS A 82 15.29 -5.71 -12.04
CA LYS A 82 14.92 -5.78 -13.45
C LYS A 82 13.54 -5.17 -13.71
N GLU A 83 13.36 -4.61 -14.90
CA GLU A 83 12.06 -4.13 -15.39
C GLU A 83 10.98 -5.23 -15.26
N GLY A 84 9.77 -4.80 -14.91
CA GLY A 84 8.61 -5.67 -14.66
C GLY A 84 8.72 -6.50 -13.39
N LYS A 85 9.73 -6.26 -12.54
CA LYS A 85 9.87 -6.91 -11.24
C LYS A 85 9.57 -5.97 -10.10
N ALA A 86 9.05 -6.55 -9.04
CA ALA A 86 8.80 -5.89 -7.77
C ALA A 86 9.66 -6.52 -6.67
N ARG A 87 9.95 -5.73 -5.64
CA ARG A 87 10.66 -6.18 -4.45
C ARG A 87 10.07 -5.52 -3.21
N TYR A 88 9.81 -6.38 -2.22
CA TYR A 88 9.45 -5.96 -0.87
C TYR A 88 10.66 -5.40 -0.15
N GLY A 89 10.49 -4.28 0.53
CA GLY A 89 11.51 -3.66 1.36
C GLY A 89 10.87 -2.89 2.52
N PHE A 90 11.69 -2.10 3.19
CA PHE A 90 11.28 -1.33 4.35
C PHE A 90 12.16 -0.11 4.51
N PHE A 91 11.59 0.97 5.02
CA PHE A 91 12.35 2.10 5.52
C PHE A 91 12.92 1.75 6.89
N SER A 92 14.19 2.07 7.10
CA SER A 92 14.86 1.91 8.38
C SER A 92 15.23 3.26 8.97
N ASN A 93 15.09 3.42 10.29
CA ASN A 93 15.65 4.58 10.99
C ASN A 93 17.16 4.41 11.22
N ALA A 94 17.79 5.43 11.82
CA ALA A 94 19.24 5.45 12.08
C ALA A 94 19.71 4.33 13.03
N GLU A 95 18.82 3.80 13.86
CA GLU A 95 19.08 2.69 14.79
C GLU A 95 18.81 1.31 14.17
N GLY A 96 18.39 1.25 12.89
CA GLY A 96 18.07 0.01 12.18
C GLY A 96 16.68 -0.57 12.49
N GLY A 97 15.81 0.19 13.16
CA GLY A 97 14.40 -0.13 13.36
C GLY A 97 13.57 0.09 12.11
N ILE A 98 12.51 -0.72 11.93
CA ILE A 98 11.59 -0.62 10.78
C ILE A 98 10.62 0.54 11.02
N MET A 99 10.57 1.47 10.06
CA MET A 99 9.63 2.60 10.06
C MET A 99 8.34 2.28 9.31
N ASP A 100 8.46 1.76 8.09
CA ASP A 100 7.36 1.21 7.28
C ASP A 100 7.89 0.11 6.35
N ASP A 101 7.01 -0.76 5.86
CA ASP A 101 7.27 -1.65 4.74
C ASP A 101 6.65 -1.15 3.44
N LEU A 102 7.28 -1.50 2.32
CA LEU A 102 6.90 -1.01 1.01
C LEU A 102 7.20 -2.00 -0.10
N ILE A 103 6.50 -1.84 -1.22
CA ILE A 103 6.78 -2.58 -2.46
C ILE A 103 7.28 -1.60 -3.50
N VAL A 104 8.51 -1.82 -3.97
CA VAL A 104 9.09 -1.09 -5.10
C VAL A 104 9.00 -1.95 -6.35
N SER A 105 8.45 -1.42 -7.43
CA SER A 105 8.41 -2.04 -8.75
C SER A 105 9.20 -1.22 -9.74
N ASN A 106 10.01 -1.87 -10.58
CA ASN A 106 10.64 -1.22 -11.73
C ASN A 106 9.71 -1.34 -12.94
N ALA A 107 9.11 -0.24 -13.38
CA ALA A 107 8.22 -0.16 -14.52
C ALA A 107 8.95 0.09 -15.86
N GLY A 108 10.28 0.18 -15.85
CA GLY A 108 11.12 0.44 -17.02
C GLY A 108 11.51 1.92 -17.12
N ASP A 109 10.53 2.79 -17.31
CA ASP A 109 10.73 4.26 -17.37
C ASP A 109 10.71 4.95 -16.00
N HIS A 110 10.23 4.26 -14.96
CA HIS A 110 10.15 4.76 -13.60
C HIS A 110 10.16 3.63 -12.57
N TYR A 111 10.40 3.99 -11.31
CA TYR A 111 10.08 3.13 -10.18
C TYR A 111 8.72 3.51 -9.62
N PHE A 112 7.89 2.51 -9.31
CA PHE A 112 6.61 2.66 -8.66
C PHE A 112 6.67 2.10 -7.24
N VAL A 113 6.34 2.93 -6.25
CA VAL A 113 6.42 2.58 -4.84
C VAL A 113 5.04 2.59 -4.23
N VAL A 114 4.69 1.50 -3.55
CA VAL A 114 3.47 1.38 -2.73
C VAL A 114 3.87 1.38 -1.27
N VAL A 115 3.30 2.30 -0.49
CA VAL A 115 3.52 2.46 0.97
C VAL A 115 2.21 2.27 1.73
N ASN A 116 2.29 1.95 3.02
CA ASN A 116 1.09 1.71 3.81
C ASN A 116 0.24 2.97 3.98
N ALA A 117 -1.07 2.78 4.08
CA ALA A 117 -2.01 3.90 4.21
C ALA A 117 -1.76 4.75 5.46
N ALA A 118 -1.42 4.10 6.58
CA ALA A 118 -1.17 4.74 7.86
C ALA A 118 0.08 5.64 7.84
N LEU A 119 1.08 5.32 7.03
CA LEU A 119 2.39 5.97 7.06
C LEU A 119 2.68 6.83 5.82
N ARG A 120 1.79 6.80 4.82
CA ARG A 120 1.80 7.66 3.62
C ARG A 120 2.24 9.11 3.83
N HIS A 121 1.79 9.76 4.89
CA HIS A 121 2.09 11.18 5.14
C HIS A 121 3.49 11.41 5.73
N GLN A 122 4.08 10.39 6.33
CA GLN A 122 5.49 10.35 6.73
C GLN A 122 6.38 9.93 5.56
N ASP A 123 5.95 8.92 4.79
CA ASP A 123 6.82 8.24 3.84
C ASP A 123 6.95 8.96 2.50
N ILE A 124 5.89 9.63 2.02
CA ILE A 124 5.95 10.37 0.76
C ILE A 124 6.94 11.57 0.85
N PRO A 125 7.00 12.31 1.97
CA PRO A 125 8.00 13.37 2.14
C PRO A 125 9.42 12.90 2.49
N HIS A 126 9.63 11.60 2.78
CA HIS A 126 10.91 11.05 3.22
C HIS A 126 11.97 11.09 2.10
#